data_AF-A0A962TV74-F1
#
_entry.id   AF-A0A962TV74-F1
#
_cell.length_a   1.000
_cell.length_b   1.000
_cell.length_c   1.000
_cell.angle_alpha   90.00
_cell.angle_beta   90.00
_cell.angle_gamma   90.00
#
_symmetry.space_group_name_H-M   'P 1'
#
loop_
_entity.id
_entity.type
_entity.pdbx_description
1 polymer ?
#
loop_
_entity_poly.entity_id
_entity_poly.type
_entity_poly.pdbx_seq_one_letter_code
_entity_poly.pdbx_strand_id
1 'polypeptide(L)'
;AQRIRLASQIGSELTGVLYVLDEPSIGLHQRDNNRLLETLQRLRDLGNTVLVVEHDEDAIRLADYLIDMGPGAGTHGGQIVAQGAPAEVFAHPDSLTAQYMRGEKEIPVSARRRGVALSSRTPQAEGSSKETPKDSSPKTPRNDRKCIEVIGATGNNLQNVSASIPLGTFTCVTGVSGSGKSTFTLDTLYRAASRILMKTKEQPLPYKDIKGLEFIDKVIDIDQSPIGRTPRSNPATYTGAFTPIREWFAGLPEAKVRGYGPGRFSFNVKGGRCEACSGDGVIRIEMHFLPDVYVECETCKGKRYNRETLEVTFKGKSIADVLDMTVEDAAEFFKGIPSIRDKMQTLQDVGLSYIKVGQQANTLSGGEAQRVKLSKELSKRSTGKTLYILDEPTTGLHFEDVRKLLEVLHKLVDQGNTVVVIEHNLDVIKTADHIIDIGPEGGHKGGQIIATGTPEDICKVKESYTGTFLKPHLTPRKPQTQAAE
;
A
#
# COMPACT_ATOMS: atom_id res chain seq x y z
N ALA A 1 -12.81 4.10 13.56
CA ALA A 1 -12.66 4.85 14.84
C ALA A 1 -12.60 6.36 14.64
N GLN A 2 -11.80 6.86 13.69
CA GLN A 2 -11.62 8.29 13.44
C GLN A 2 -12.90 9.04 13.09
N ARG A 3 -13.71 8.56 12.13
CA ARG A 3 -15.00 9.19 11.78
C ARG A 3 -16.02 9.21 12.92
N ILE A 4 -16.01 8.21 13.80
CA ILE A 4 -16.87 8.20 15.00
C ILE A 4 -16.45 9.33 15.95
N ARG A 5 -15.13 9.54 16.12
CA ARG A 5 -14.62 10.69 16.88
C ARG A 5 -15.00 12.00 16.21
N LEU A 6 -14.83 12.12 14.90
CA LEU A 6 -15.23 13.33 14.16
C LEU A 6 -16.72 13.64 14.36
N ALA A 7 -17.60 12.63 14.21
CA ALA A 7 -19.03 12.78 14.46
C ALA A 7 -19.33 13.25 15.89
N SER A 8 -18.63 12.72 16.90
CA SER A 8 -18.79 13.17 18.29
C SER A 8 -18.36 14.62 18.51
N GLN A 9 -17.34 15.09 17.78
CA GLN A 9 -16.84 16.46 17.88
C GLN A 9 -17.72 17.47 17.13
N ILE A 10 -18.37 17.04 16.06
CA ILE A 10 -19.36 17.90 15.38
C ILE A 10 -20.58 18.11 16.28
N GLY A 11 -20.99 17.07 17.01
CA GLY A 11 -22.13 17.15 17.93
C GLY A 11 -21.89 18.01 19.19
N SER A 12 -20.64 18.42 19.48
CA SER A 12 -20.35 19.29 20.62
C SER A 12 -20.46 20.79 20.31
N GLU A 13 -20.67 21.17 19.04
CA GLU A 13 -20.89 22.56 18.58
C GLU A 13 -19.87 23.57 19.14
N LEU A 14 -18.62 23.15 19.31
CA LEU A 14 -17.56 24.01 19.81
C LEU A 14 -17.17 25.07 18.76
N THR A 15 -16.74 26.24 19.23
CA THR A 15 -16.27 27.37 18.41
C THR A 15 -14.89 27.82 18.87
N GLY A 16 -14.07 28.37 17.97
CA GLY A 16 -12.71 28.81 18.28
C GLY A 16 -11.69 27.67 18.49
N VAL A 17 -12.01 26.46 18.03
CA VAL A 17 -11.15 25.28 18.16
C VAL A 17 -10.29 25.07 16.91
N LEU A 18 -9.06 24.61 17.09
CA LEU A 18 -8.22 24.07 16.02
C LEU A 18 -8.42 22.56 15.93
N TYR A 19 -9.10 22.11 14.89
CA TYR A 19 -9.22 20.70 14.55
C TYR A 19 -8.08 20.30 13.62
N VAL A 20 -7.29 19.31 14.02
CA VAL A 20 -6.25 18.71 13.18
C VAL A 20 -6.70 17.29 12.82
N LEU A 21 -6.93 17.05 11.54
CA LEU A 21 -7.40 15.78 11.00
C LEU A 21 -6.34 15.16 10.10
N ASP A 22 -6.11 13.87 10.28
CA ASP A 22 -5.15 13.08 9.52
C ASP A 22 -5.91 12.16 8.55
N GLU A 23 -6.07 12.56 7.30
CA GLU A 23 -6.74 11.82 6.22
C GLU A 23 -8.16 11.31 6.58
N PRO A 24 -9.12 12.20 6.83
CA PRO A 24 -10.49 11.79 7.17
C PRO A 24 -11.20 10.98 6.06
N SER A 25 -10.73 11.06 4.80
CA SER A 25 -11.26 10.33 3.65
C SER A 25 -10.95 8.82 3.64
N ILE A 26 -10.01 8.32 4.47
CA ILE A 26 -9.57 6.92 4.47
C ILE A 26 -10.74 5.92 4.50
N GLY A 27 -10.79 4.99 3.56
CA GLY A 27 -11.82 3.95 3.49
C GLY A 27 -13.25 4.49 3.25
N LEU A 28 -13.37 5.72 2.74
CA LEU A 28 -14.60 6.24 2.15
C LEU A 28 -14.62 6.00 0.65
N HIS A 29 -15.81 5.72 0.15
CA HIS A 29 -16.07 5.70 -1.28
C HIS A 29 -16.29 7.14 -1.78
N GLN A 30 -15.90 7.45 -3.03
CA GLN A 30 -16.00 8.81 -3.59
C GLN A 30 -17.38 9.45 -3.41
N ARG A 31 -18.44 8.66 -3.58
CA ARG A 31 -19.83 9.06 -3.28
C ARG A 31 -20.02 9.72 -1.91
N ASP A 32 -19.41 9.15 -0.87
CA ASP A 32 -19.57 9.61 0.50
C ASP A 32 -18.54 10.69 0.87
N ASN A 33 -17.48 10.85 0.06
CA ASN A 33 -16.45 11.86 0.24
C ASN A 33 -17.03 13.29 0.21
N ASN A 34 -17.93 13.58 -0.74
CA ASN A 34 -18.60 14.88 -0.82
C ASN A 34 -19.30 15.28 0.50
N ARG A 35 -19.95 14.33 1.17
CA ARG A 35 -20.61 14.57 2.46
C ARG A 35 -19.61 14.87 3.57
N LEU A 36 -18.46 14.20 3.55
CA LEU A 36 -17.38 14.49 4.49
C LEU A 36 -16.88 15.92 4.28
N LEU A 37 -16.60 16.32 3.04
CA LEU A 37 -16.11 17.65 2.72
C LEU A 37 -17.10 18.75 3.12
N GLU A 38 -18.40 18.57 2.83
CA GLU A 38 -19.45 19.48 3.32
C GLU A 38 -19.46 19.59 4.86
N THR A 39 -19.21 18.48 5.55
CA THR A 39 -19.18 18.46 7.02
C THR A 39 -17.96 19.22 7.56
N LEU A 40 -16.79 19.10 6.91
CA LEU A 40 -15.60 19.86 7.29
C LEU A 40 -15.78 21.36 7.04
N GLN A 41 -16.42 21.73 5.93
CA GLN A 41 -16.79 23.13 5.66
C GLN A 41 -17.73 23.69 6.72
N ARG A 42 -18.77 22.93 7.12
CA ARG A 42 -19.65 23.35 8.23
C ARG A 42 -18.88 23.54 9.53
N LEU A 43 -17.96 22.64 9.85
CA LEU A 43 -17.14 22.75 11.07
C LEU A 43 -16.30 24.04 11.07
N ARG A 44 -15.71 24.38 9.92
CA ARG A 44 -15.02 25.66 9.70
C ARG A 44 -15.97 26.84 9.85
N ASP A 45 -17.13 26.80 9.20
CA ASP A 45 -18.12 27.90 9.17
C ASP A 45 -18.75 28.18 10.55
N LEU A 46 -18.70 27.23 11.49
CA LEU A 46 -19.02 27.45 12.91
C LEU A 46 -18.00 28.35 13.65
N GLY A 47 -16.93 28.79 12.97
CA GLY A 47 -15.89 29.63 13.57
C GLY A 47 -14.71 28.83 14.11
N ASN A 48 -14.41 27.68 13.51
CA ASN A 48 -13.25 26.85 13.85
C ASN A 48 -12.19 26.89 12.75
N THR A 49 -10.95 26.56 13.11
CA THR A 49 -9.90 26.28 12.12
C THR A 49 -9.81 24.78 11.90
N VAL A 50 -9.87 24.34 10.65
CA VAL A 50 -9.84 22.91 10.28
C VAL A 50 -8.59 22.68 9.44
N LEU A 51 -7.55 22.12 10.06
CA LEU A 51 -6.32 21.71 9.40
C LEU A 51 -6.42 20.22 9.03
N VAL A 52 -6.29 19.92 7.76
CA VAL A 52 -6.45 18.55 7.24
C VAL A 52 -5.21 18.14 6.47
N VAL A 53 -4.65 16.99 6.82
CA VAL A 53 -3.68 16.27 5.99
C VAL A 53 -4.49 15.38 5.06
N GLU A 54 -4.37 15.55 3.75
CA GLU A 54 -5.13 14.79 2.75
C GLU A 54 -4.33 14.56 1.47
N HIS A 55 -4.75 13.52 0.75
CA HIS A 55 -4.25 13.20 -0.58
C HIS A 55 -5.38 13.09 -1.62
N ASP A 56 -6.65 13.17 -1.20
CA ASP A 56 -7.80 13.14 -2.10
C ASP A 56 -7.89 14.43 -2.96
N GLU A 57 -8.17 14.25 -4.25
CA GLU A 57 -8.22 15.34 -5.22
C GLU A 57 -9.34 16.34 -4.93
N ASP A 58 -10.53 15.87 -4.54
CA ASP A 58 -11.68 16.74 -4.28
C ASP A 58 -11.45 17.59 -3.03
N ALA A 59 -10.85 17.00 -1.99
CA ALA A 59 -10.44 17.71 -0.78
C ALA A 59 -9.42 18.82 -1.08
N ILE A 60 -8.38 18.52 -1.86
CA ILE A 60 -7.33 19.47 -2.24
C ILE A 60 -7.91 20.64 -3.06
N ARG A 61 -8.85 20.36 -3.98
CA ARG A 61 -9.50 21.40 -4.80
C ARG A 61 -10.47 22.28 -4.02
N LEU A 62 -11.11 21.74 -2.98
CA LEU A 62 -12.10 22.46 -2.15
C LEU A 62 -11.49 23.23 -0.98
N ALA A 63 -10.19 23.06 -0.72
CA ALA A 63 -9.51 23.74 0.37
C ALA A 63 -9.52 25.28 0.19
N ASP A 64 -9.68 26.04 1.27
CA ASP A 64 -9.55 27.50 1.22
C ASP A 64 -8.09 27.93 1.10
N TYR A 65 -7.19 27.15 1.71
CA TYR A 65 -5.76 27.37 1.74
C TYR A 65 -5.06 26.01 1.67
N LEU A 66 -4.06 25.91 0.81
CA LEU A 66 -3.30 24.68 0.57
C LEU A 66 -1.83 24.91 0.93
N ILE A 67 -1.22 23.93 1.58
CA ILE A 67 0.21 23.90 1.88
C ILE A 67 0.75 22.60 1.28
N ASP A 68 1.62 22.72 0.29
CA ASP A 68 2.32 21.59 -0.29
C ASP A 68 3.68 21.40 0.38
N MET A 69 3.90 20.20 0.92
CA MET A 69 5.10 19.79 1.64
C MET A 69 5.97 18.92 0.73
N GLY A 70 7.27 19.18 0.67
CA GLY A 70 8.17 18.43 -0.20
C GLY A 70 9.61 18.91 -0.13
N PRO A 71 10.39 18.81 -1.23
CA PRO A 71 10.01 18.25 -2.55
C PRO A 71 9.93 16.71 -2.59
N GLY A 72 10.44 16.02 -1.55
CA GLY A 72 10.37 14.58 -1.39
C GLY A 72 9.99 14.17 0.03
N ALA A 73 10.24 12.90 0.37
CA ALA A 73 9.97 12.34 1.69
C ALA A 73 11.25 12.21 2.54
N GLY A 74 11.08 12.09 3.86
CA GLY A 74 12.17 11.95 4.82
C GLY A 74 13.20 13.08 4.72
N THR A 75 14.48 12.74 4.54
CA THR A 75 15.58 13.72 4.46
C THR A 75 15.51 14.65 3.24
N HIS A 76 14.74 14.26 2.21
CA HIS A 76 14.52 15.06 1.01
C HIS A 76 13.25 15.92 1.09
N GLY A 77 12.56 15.90 2.25
CA GLY A 77 11.34 16.64 2.52
C GLY A 77 11.50 17.69 3.61
N GLY A 78 10.37 18.02 4.26
CA GLY A 78 10.35 18.93 5.41
C GLY A 78 10.40 20.42 5.05
N GLN A 79 10.15 20.77 3.80
CA GLN A 79 10.08 22.15 3.32
C GLN A 79 8.68 22.43 2.75
N ILE A 80 8.25 23.69 2.85
CA ILE A 80 7.05 24.17 2.15
C ILE A 80 7.47 24.48 0.72
N VAL A 81 6.94 23.73 -0.24
CA VAL A 81 7.22 23.93 -1.67
C VAL A 81 6.35 25.04 -2.22
N ALA A 82 5.07 25.05 -1.85
CA ALA A 82 4.10 26.06 -2.23
C ALA A 82 3.05 26.20 -1.14
N GLN A 83 2.53 27.40 -0.96
CA GLN A 83 1.39 27.66 -0.06
C GLN A 83 0.58 28.83 -0.57
N GLY A 84 -0.73 28.80 -0.37
CA GLY A 84 -1.63 29.84 -0.85
C GLY A 84 -3.04 29.31 -1.12
N ALA A 85 -3.81 30.07 -1.90
CA ALA A 85 -5.05 29.53 -2.45
C ALA A 85 -4.75 28.35 -3.40
N PRO A 86 -5.65 27.36 -3.57
CA PRO A 86 -5.40 26.22 -4.45
C PRO A 86 -4.96 26.62 -5.87
N ALA A 87 -5.56 27.67 -6.44
CA ALA A 87 -5.17 28.17 -7.77
C ALA A 87 -3.70 28.64 -7.84
N GLU A 88 -3.19 29.27 -6.77
CA GLU A 88 -1.80 29.73 -6.69
C GLU A 88 -0.84 28.53 -6.55
N VAL A 89 -1.18 27.57 -5.69
CA VAL A 89 -0.40 26.34 -5.52
C VAL A 89 -0.39 25.53 -6.82
N PHE A 90 -1.54 25.43 -7.51
CA PHE A 90 -1.64 24.75 -8.80
C PHE A 90 -0.84 25.43 -9.91
N ALA A 91 -0.48 26.70 -9.78
CA ALA A 91 0.41 27.37 -10.73
C ALA A 91 1.90 27.13 -10.45
N HIS A 92 2.26 26.61 -9.26
CA HIS A 92 3.66 26.42 -8.87
C HIS A 92 4.30 25.28 -9.68
N PRO A 93 5.42 25.51 -10.39
CA PRO A 93 6.03 24.50 -11.26
C PRO A 93 6.70 23.37 -10.46
N ASP A 94 7.31 23.69 -9.31
CA ASP A 94 8.05 22.74 -8.50
C ASP A 94 7.18 21.88 -7.57
N SER A 95 5.88 22.21 -7.45
CA SER A 95 4.94 21.43 -6.65
C SER A 95 4.57 20.15 -7.38
N LEU A 96 4.97 19.01 -6.80
CA LEU A 96 4.64 17.70 -7.36
C LEU A 96 3.12 17.47 -7.35
N THR A 97 2.44 17.87 -6.28
CA THR A 97 0.98 17.82 -6.21
C THR A 97 0.35 18.67 -7.30
N ALA A 98 0.84 19.88 -7.55
CA ALA A 98 0.34 20.74 -8.61
C ALA A 98 0.50 20.12 -10.02
N GLN A 99 1.62 19.42 -10.29
CA GLN A 99 1.82 18.70 -11.56
C GLN A 99 0.74 17.63 -11.79
N TYR A 100 0.30 16.92 -10.75
CA TYR A 100 -0.82 15.98 -10.84
C TYR A 100 -2.17 16.71 -10.98
N MET A 101 -2.38 17.80 -10.26
CA MET A 101 -3.62 18.59 -10.30
C MET A 101 -3.87 19.25 -11.67
N ARG A 102 -2.80 19.64 -12.38
CA ARG A 102 -2.83 20.17 -13.75
C ARG A 102 -2.95 19.10 -14.83
N GLY A 103 -2.69 17.83 -14.48
CA GLY A 103 -2.65 16.71 -15.42
C GLY A 103 -1.36 16.62 -16.25
N GLU A 104 -0.27 17.26 -15.80
CA GLU A 104 1.07 17.07 -16.40
C GLU A 104 1.64 15.70 -16.06
N LYS A 105 1.36 15.24 -14.84
CA LYS A 105 1.57 13.86 -14.40
C LYS A 105 0.21 13.21 -14.17
N GLU A 106 0.10 11.95 -14.54
CA GLU A 106 -1.06 11.13 -14.26
C GLU A 106 -0.66 9.67 -14.11
N ILE A 107 -1.47 8.91 -13.38
CA ILE A 107 -1.41 7.45 -13.42
C ILE A 107 -2.13 7.03 -14.70
N PRO A 108 -1.43 6.41 -15.68
CA PRO A 108 -2.02 6.10 -16.97
C PRO A 108 -3.04 4.96 -16.85
N VAL A 109 -4.09 5.01 -17.67
CA VAL A 109 -4.99 3.86 -17.85
C VAL A 109 -4.22 2.74 -18.56
N SER A 110 -4.41 1.50 -18.11
CA SER A 110 -3.77 0.34 -18.74
C SER A 110 -4.20 0.20 -20.21
N ALA A 111 -3.23 0.22 -21.13
CA ALA A 111 -3.52 0.14 -22.57
C ALA A 111 -4.14 -1.19 -23.01
N ARG A 112 -3.89 -2.28 -22.25
CA ARG A 112 -4.48 -3.60 -22.47
C ARG A 112 -4.74 -4.26 -21.12
N ARG A 113 -5.95 -4.79 -20.95
CA ARG A 113 -6.32 -5.53 -19.74
C ARG A 113 -6.04 -7.01 -19.92
N ARG A 114 -5.32 -7.59 -18.95
CA ARG A 114 -4.97 -9.03 -18.94
C ARG A 114 -6.26 -9.84 -18.81
N GLY A 115 -6.37 -10.94 -19.54
CA GLY A 115 -7.51 -11.84 -19.40
C GLY A 115 -8.83 -11.37 -20.00
N VAL A 116 -8.89 -10.28 -20.79
CA VAL A 116 -10.12 -9.86 -21.47
C VAL A 116 -10.26 -10.58 -22.82
N ALA A 117 -11.44 -11.15 -23.06
CA ALA A 117 -11.87 -11.54 -24.40
C ALA A 117 -12.66 -10.35 -24.89
N LEU A 118 -12.31 -9.83 -26.06
CA LEU A 118 -13.25 -9.03 -26.84
C LEU A 118 -14.49 -9.90 -27.11
N SER A 119 -15.47 -9.88 -26.22
CA SER A 119 -16.79 -10.44 -26.48
C SER A 119 -17.52 -9.49 -27.42
N SER A 120 -17.27 -9.64 -28.73
CA SER A 120 -18.18 -9.14 -29.76
C SER A 120 -17.91 -9.76 -31.12
N ARG A 121 -18.35 -11.00 -31.32
CA ARG A 121 -18.94 -11.40 -32.61
C ARG A 121 -20.11 -12.34 -32.37
N THR A 122 -21.30 -11.80 -32.62
CA THR A 122 -22.55 -12.52 -32.89
C THR A 122 -22.27 -13.61 -33.94
N PRO A 123 -22.81 -14.84 -33.82
CA PRO A 123 -22.66 -15.83 -34.87
C PRO A 123 -23.53 -15.42 -36.07
N GLN A 124 -22.92 -14.84 -37.09
CA GLN A 124 -23.46 -14.85 -38.44
C GLN A 124 -22.72 -15.89 -39.28
N ALA A 125 -23.57 -16.72 -39.89
CA ALA A 125 -23.42 -17.69 -40.96
C ALA A 125 -22.17 -17.65 -41.86
N GLU A 126 -21.77 -18.87 -42.24
CA GLU A 126 -21.23 -19.31 -43.55
C GLU A 126 -19.76 -19.06 -43.93
N GLY A 127 -19.10 -20.16 -44.36
CA GLY A 127 -18.53 -20.20 -45.71
C GLY A 127 -17.01 -20.06 -45.91
N SER A 128 -16.36 -21.19 -46.18
CA SER A 128 -15.22 -21.41 -47.10
C SER A 128 -13.80 -20.85 -46.82
N SER A 129 -12.88 -21.81 -46.94
CA SER A 129 -11.41 -21.82 -47.06
C SER A 129 -10.71 -20.77 -47.94
N LYS A 130 -9.49 -20.35 -47.51
CA LYS A 130 -8.22 -20.38 -48.27
C LYS A 130 -7.00 -19.87 -47.46
N GLU A 131 -5.81 -20.28 -47.88
CA GLU A 131 -4.52 -20.35 -47.14
C GLU A 131 -3.60 -19.09 -47.15
N THR A 132 -2.89 -18.87 -46.02
CA THR A 132 -1.51 -18.31 -45.78
C THR A 132 -1.15 -16.84 -46.13
N PRO A 133 -0.11 -16.17 -45.53
CA PRO A 133 1.08 -16.71 -44.84
C PRO A 133 1.48 -16.07 -43.47
N LYS A 134 2.59 -16.59 -42.93
CA LYS A 134 3.24 -16.42 -41.62
C LYS A 134 3.70 -14.99 -41.32
N ASP A 135 3.39 -14.50 -40.12
CA ASP A 135 4.12 -13.40 -39.47
C ASP A 135 4.56 -13.83 -38.06
N SER A 136 5.82 -13.51 -37.75
CA SER A 136 6.61 -14.01 -36.63
C SER A 136 6.75 -12.94 -35.55
N SER A 137 5.82 -12.96 -34.59
CA SER A 137 5.93 -12.28 -33.31
C SER A 137 5.63 -13.29 -32.19
N PRO A 138 6.31 -13.24 -31.02
CA PRO A 138 6.13 -14.22 -29.97
C PRO A 138 4.68 -14.17 -29.45
N LYS A 139 3.89 -15.17 -29.86
CA LYS A 139 2.52 -15.35 -29.41
C LYS A 139 2.57 -15.79 -27.95
N THR A 140 2.29 -14.88 -27.03
CA THR A 140 1.92 -15.24 -25.65
C THR A 140 0.78 -16.28 -25.70
N PRO A 141 0.92 -17.45 -25.06
CA PRO A 141 -0.08 -18.51 -25.16
C PRO A 141 -1.43 -18.05 -24.61
N ARG A 142 -2.50 -18.29 -25.38
CA ARG A 142 -3.89 -18.15 -24.93
C ARG A 142 -4.16 -19.19 -23.84
N ASN A 143 -4.35 -18.76 -22.59
CA ASN A 143 -4.73 -19.63 -21.48
C ASN A 143 -6.26 -19.72 -21.41
N ASP A 144 -6.83 -20.91 -21.54
CA ASP A 144 -8.18 -21.21 -21.06
C ASP A 144 -8.23 -20.83 -19.57
N ARG A 145 -9.14 -19.93 -19.19
CA ARG A 145 -8.99 -19.07 -18.01
C ARG A 145 -9.14 -19.83 -16.71
N LYS A 146 -8.02 -19.99 -16.00
CA LYS A 146 -8.01 -20.41 -14.59
C LYS A 146 -8.56 -19.28 -13.72
N CYS A 147 -9.49 -19.59 -12.85
CA CYS A 147 -10.07 -18.64 -11.90
C CYS A 147 -10.25 -19.30 -10.53
N ILE A 148 -10.34 -18.48 -9.49
CA ILE A 148 -10.81 -18.89 -8.16
C ILE A 148 -12.27 -18.47 -8.06
N GLU A 149 -13.17 -19.40 -7.75
CA GLU A 149 -14.59 -19.11 -7.60
C GLU A 149 -15.00 -19.24 -6.15
N VAL A 150 -15.49 -18.14 -5.56
CA VAL A 150 -16.13 -18.17 -4.23
C VAL A 150 -17.62 -18.36 -4.46
N ILE A 151 -18.21 -19.39 -3.84
CA ILE A 151 -19.62 -19.76 -4.05
C ILE A 151 -20.41 -19.61 -2.76
N GLY A 152 -21.49 -18.82 -2.82
CA GLY A 152 -22.49 -18.69 -1.77
C GLY A 152 -21.96 -18.19 -0.43
N ALA A 153 -21.12 -17.16 -0.43
CA ALA A 153 -20.66 -16.48 0.78
C ALA A 153 -21.83 -15.77 1.49
N THR A 154 -21.99 -16.02 2.79
CA THR A 154 -23.09 -15.52 3.63
C THR A 154 -22.60 -14.91 4.95
N GLY A 155 -21.29 -14.67 5.09
CA GLY A 155 -20.73 -13.98 6.24
C GLY A 155 -21.28 -12.56 6.42
N ASN A 156 -21.50 -12.13 7.67
CA ASN A 156 -21.99 -10.80 8.02
C ASN A 156 -23.24 -10.39 7.22
N ASN A 157 -23.12 -9.39 6.33
CA ASN A 157 -24.20 -8.87 5.51
C ASN A 157 -24.23 -9.43 4.07
N LEU A 158 -23.37 -10.40 3.71
CA LEU A 158 -23.34 -10.99 2.37
C LEU A 158 -24.60 -11.83 2.09
N GLN A 159 -25.20 -11.63 0.92
CA GLN A 159 -26.47 -12.25 0.51
C GLN A 159 -26.24 -13.40 -0.47
N ASN A 160 -25.63 -14.51 0.00
CA ASN A 160 -25.31 -15.69 -0.81
C ASN A 160 -24.48 -15.32 -2.07
N VAL A 161 -23.46 -14.49 -1.85
CA VAL A 161 -22.62 -13.91 -2.91
C VAL A 161 -21.73 -14.96 -3.55
N SER A 162 -21.66 -14.96 -4.88
CA SER A 162 -20.71 -15.78 -5.63
C SER A 162 -20.01 -14.92 -6.68
N ALA A 163 -18.69 -15.04 -6.79
CA ALA A 163 -17.89 -14.32 -7.78
C ALA A 163 -16.61 -15.09 -8.13
N SER A 164 -16.13 -14.89 -9.36
CA SER A 164 -14.94 -15.53 -9.91
C SER A 164 -13.81 -14.52 -10.07
N ILE A 165 -12.62 -14.88 -9.60
CA ILE A 165 -11.39 -14.07 -9.67
C ILE A 165 -10.47 -14.69 -10.72
N PRO A 166 -10.23 -14.02 -11.87
CA PRO A 166 -9.34 -14.53 -12.89
C PRO A 166 -7.89 -14.54 -12.41
N LEU A 167 -7.21 -15.69 -12.55
CA LEU A 167 -5.80 -15.82 -12.15
C LEU A 167 -4.85 -15.15 -13.14
N GLY A 168 -3.72 -14.66 -12.64
CA GLY A 168 -2.73 -13.94 -13.43
C GLY A 168 -3.19 -12.54 -13.83
N THR A 169 -4.07 -11.93 -13.03
CA THR A 169 -4.63 -10.59 -13.28
C THR A 169 -4.52 -9.70 -12.03
N PHE A 170 -4.64 -8.39 -12.25
CA PHE A 170 -4.89 -7.41 -11.19
C PHE A 170 -6.40 -7.22 -11.02
N THR A 171 -6.96 -7.74 -9.93
CA THR A 171 -8.40 -7.66 -9.62
C THR A 171 -8.66 -6.65 -8.49
N CYS A 172 -9.60 -5.73 -8.69
CA CYS A 172 -10.09 -4.85 -7.62
C CYS A 172 -11.44 -5.33 -7.09
N VAL A 173 -11.59 -5.35 -5.76
CA VAL A 173 -12.88 -5.47 -5.09
C VAL A 173 -13.30 -4.09 -4.61
N THR A 174 -14.42 -3.61 -5.13
CA THR A 174 -14.88 -2.21 -5.00
C THR A 174 -16.30 -2.14 -4.43
N GLY A 175 -16.79 -0.93 -4.20
CA GLY A 175 -18.11 -0.65 -3.65
C GLY A 175 -18.08 0.13 -2.34
N VAL A 176 -19.23 0.64 -1.90
CA VAL A 176 -19.33 1.61 -0.79
C VAL A 176 -18.87 1.07 0.57
N SER A 177 -18.60 1.96 1.52
CA SER A 177 -18.18 1.53 2.86
C SER A 177 -19.27 0.68 3.53
N GLY A 178 -18.88 -0.46 4.12
CA GLY A 178 -19.82 -1.43 4.70
C GLY A 178 -20.59 -2.30 3.69
N SER A 179 -20.26 -2.28 2.39
CA SER A 179 -20.93 -3.13 1.39
C SER A 179 -20.62 -4.63 1.53
N GLY A 180 -19.51 -4.99 2.18
CA GLY A 180 -19.08 -6.37 2.38
C GLY A 180 -17.75 -6.77 1.73
N LYS A 181 -16.97 -5.81 1.20
CA LYS A 181 -15.67 -6.06 0.53
C LYS A 181 -14.68 -6.88 1.37
N SER A 182 -14.38 -6.45 2.59
CA SER A 182 -13.46 -7.14 3.50
C SER A 182 -14.05 -8.47 3.96
N THR A 183 -15.36 -8.54 4.20
CA THR A 183 -16.05 -9.80 4.51
C THR A 183 -15.85 -10.83 3.41
N PHE A 184 -16.03 -10.45 2.14
CA PHE A 184 -15.88 -11.35 1.00
C PHE A 184 -14.41 -11.75 0.77
N THR A 185 -13.50 -10.77 0.79
CA THR A 185 -12.12 -10.97 0.34
C THR A 185 -11.20 -11.49 1.45
N LEU A 186 -11.24 -10.88 2.63
CA LEU A 186 -10.38 -11.25 3.75
C LEU A 186 -11.03 -12.34 4.60
N ASP A 187 -12.24 -12.08 5.13
CA ASP A 187 -12.84 -12.97 6.12
C ASP A 187 -13.38 -14.28 5.53
N THR A 188 -13.68 -14.31 4.24
CA THR A 188 -14.09 -15.54 3.51
C THR A 188 -12.95 -16.07 2.65
N LEU A 189 -12.57 -15.39 1.56
CA LEU A 189 -11.61 -15.92 0.58
C LEU A 189 -10.21 -16.17 1.17
N TYR A 190 -9.57 -15.15 1.75
CA TYR A 190 -8.23 -15.28 2.31
C TYR A 190 -8.17 -16.36 3.39
N ARG A 191 -9.05 -16.28 4.40
CA ARG A 191 -9.05 -17.26 5.51
C ARG A 191 -9.30 -18.69 5.04
N ALA A 192 -10.19 -18.89 4.07
CA ALA A 192 -10.44 -20.22 3.51
C ALA A 192 -9.24 -20.73 2.71
N ALA A 193 -8.67 -19.91 1.82
CA ALA A 193 -7.48 -20.25 1.06
C ALA A 193 -6.27 -20.53 1.97
N SER A 194 -6.06 -19.71 3.00
CA SER A 194 -4.97 -19.86 3.97
C SER A 194 -5.13 -21.15 4.78
N ARG A 195 -6.36 -21.49 5.18
CA ARG A 195 -6.62 -22.75 5.88
C ARG A 195 -6.36 -23.97 4.99
N ILE A 196 -6.78 -23.93 3.72
CA ILE A 196 -6.65 -25.05 2.78
C ILE A 196 -5.20 -25.23 2.31
N LEU A 197 -4.54 -24.15 1.88
CA LEU A 197 -3.21 -24.19 1.25
C LEU A 197 -2.08 -24.14 2.28
N MET A 198 -2.23 -23.30 3.31
CA MET A 198 -1.17 -23.02 4.30
C MET A 198 -1.43 -23.70 5.65
N LYS A 199 -2.54 -24.43 5.81
CA LYS A 199 -2.91 -25.17 7.03
C LYS A 199 -2.96 -24.27 8.28
N THR A 200 -3.34 -23.02 8.11
CA THR A 200 -3.52 -22.09 9.24
C THR A 200 -4.76 -22.45 10.07
N LYS A 201 -4.83 -21.93 11.30
CA LYS A 201 -5.97 -22.12 12.21
C LYS A 201 -7.10 -21.09 12.01
N GLU A 202 -7.01 -20.29 10.95
CA GLU A 202 -8.00 -19.25 10.68
C GLU A 202 -9.36 -19.87 10.36
N GLN A 203 -10.42 -19.26 10.89
CA GLN A 203 -11.78 -19.67 10.59
C GLN A 203 -12.40 -18.69 9.59
N PRO A 204 -12.68 -19.14 8.36
CA PRO A 204 -13.42 -18.33 7.40
C PRO A 204 -14.88 -18.15 7.85
N LEU A 205 -15.46 -17.02 7.49
CA LEU A 205 -16.91 -16.81 7.62
C LEU A 205 -17.69 -17.73 6.67
N PRO A 206 -18.98 -18.01 6.92
CA PRO A 206 -19.77 -18.97 6.15
C PRO A 206 -19.75 -18.75 4.62
N TYR A 207 -19.50 -19.84 3.89
CA TYR A 207 -19.57 -19.95 2.43
C TYR A 207 -19.98 -21.37 2.04
N LYS A 208 -20.45 -21.58 0.80
CA LYS A 208 -20.84 -22.92 0.32
C LYS A 208 -19.63 -23.72 -0.18
N ASP A 209 -18.84 -23.13 -1.07
CA ASP A 209 -17.67 -23.78 -1.65
C ASP A 209 -16.66 -22.75 -2.21
N ILE A 210 -15.39 -23.14 -2.36
CA ILE A 210 -14.39 -22.36 -3.10
C ILE A 210 -13.64 -23.29 -4.06
N LYS A 211 -13.68 -22.99 -5.35
CA LYS A 211 -13.05 -23.77 -6.43
C LYS A 211 -11.83 -23.05 -7.01
N GLY A 212 -10.94 -23.81 -7.64
CA GLY A 212 -9.77 -23.25 -8.34
C GLY A 212 -8.57 -22.94 -7.45
N LEU A 213 -8.61 -23.32 -6.16
CA LEU A 213 -7.47 -23.18 -5.26
C LEU A 213 -6.31 -24.11 -5.64
N GLU A 214 -6.56 -25.18 -6.39
CA GLU A 214 -5.54 -26.08 -6.93
C GLU A 214 -4.59 -25.41 -7.94
N PHE A 215 -4.95 -24.23 -8.45
CA PHE A 215 -4.11 -23.48 -9.39
C PHE A 215 -3.08 -22.57 -8.70
N ILE A 216 -3.22 -22.35 -7.39
CA ILE A 216 -2.31 -21.54 -6.58
C ILE A 216 -1.63 -22.39 -5.51
N ASP A 217 -0.42 -22.00 -5.10
CA ASP A 217 0.34 -22.71 -4.06
C ASP A 217 0.34 -21.99 -2.70
N LYS A 218 0.08 -20.67 -2.73
CA LYS A 218 0.17 -19.82 -1.56
C LYS A 218 -0.79 -18.63 -1.67
N VAL A 219 -1.34 -18.22 -0.54
CA VAL A 219 -2.05 -16.95 -0.39
C VAL A 219 -1.30 -16.05 0.59
N ILE A 220 -1.27 -14.75 0.35
CA ILE A 220 -0.57 -13.78 1.20
C ILE A 220 -1.47 -12.57 1.39
N ASP A 221 -1.80 -12.27 2.64
CA ASP A 221 -2.39 -11.00 3.04
C ASP A 221 -1.28 -9.98 3.33
N ILE A 222 -1.40 -8.78 2.75
CA ILE A 222 -0.53 -7.63 2.97
C ILE A 222 -1.39 -6.49 3.51
N ASP A 223 -1.59 -6.51 4.82
CA ASP A 223 -2.35 -5.51 5.57
C ASP A 223 -1.47 -4.36 6.10
N GLN A 224 -2.10 -3.30 6.58
CA GLN A 224 -1.44 -2.13 7.17
C GLN A 224 -1.05 -2.33 8.65
N SER A 225 -1.24 -3.52 9.21
CA SER A 225 -0.84 -3.77 10.59
C SER A 225 0.66 -3.55 10.79
N PRO A 226 1.11 -3.07 11.98
CA PRO A 226 2.53 -2.84 12.22
C PRO A 226 3.36 -4.11 11.97
N ILE A 227 4.51 -3.97 11.30
CA ILE A 227 5.44 -5.09 11.06
C ILE A 227 6.01 -5.70 12.36
N GLY A 228 5.88 -4.97 13.46
CA GLY A 228 6.12 -5.44 14.81
C GLY A 228 5.66 -4.39 15.82
N ARG A 229 5.42 -4.84 17.06
CA ARG A 229 4.95 -3.98 18.16
C ARG A 229 6.08 -3.52 19.09
N THR A 230 7.32 -3.89 18.79
CA THR A 230 8.48 -3.58 19.63
C THR A 230 9.53 -2.79 18.83
N PRO A 231 10.37 -2.00 19.51
CA PRO A 231 11.50 -1.29 18.89
C PRO A 231 12.53 -2.19 18.19
N ARG A 232 12.49 -3.51 18.47
CA ARG A 232 13.38 -4.51 17.89
C ARG A 232 13.03 -4.88 16.45
N SER A 233 11.76 -4.69 16.07
CA SER A 233 11.33 -4.84 14.70
C SER A 233 11.66 -3.57 13.91
N ASN A 234 12.20 -3.75 12.72
CA ASN A 234 12.59 -2.67 11.81
C ASN A 234 12.67 -3.22 10.37
N PRO A 235 12.80 -2.36 9.34
CA PRO A 235 12.90 -2.79 7.94
C PRO A 235 13.97 -3.86 7.70
N ALA A 236 15.18 -3.71 8.28
CA ALA A 236 16.26 -4.66 8.08
C ALA A 236 15.98 -6.06 8.65
N THR A 237 15.38 -6.13 9.84
CA THR A 237 15.01 -7.41 10.47
C THR A 237 13.86 -8.06 9.73
N TYR A 238 12.87 -7.29 9.27
CA TYR A 238 11.68 -7.81 8.63
C TYR A 238 11.96 -8.38 7.23
N THR A 239 12.73 -7.64 6.42
CA THR A 239 13.18 -8.06 5.07
C THR A 239 14.27 -9.13 5.11
N GLY A 240 14.85 -9.41 6.28
CA GLY A 240 15.98 -10.34 6.41
C GLY A 240 17.31 -9.78 5.92
N ALA A 241 17.43 -8.46 5.75
CA ALA A 241 18.71 -7.79 5.45
C ALA A 241 19.66 -7.76 6.64
N PHE A 242 19.14 -7.81 7.86
CA PHE A 242 19.97 -7.69 9.05
C PHE A 242 20.93 -8.88 9.25
N THR A 243 20.56 -10.08 8.82
CA THR A 243 21.45 -11.26 8.90
C THR A 243 22.71 -11.11 8.05
N PRO A 244 22.63 -10.85 6.73
CA PRO A 244 23.83 -10.66 5.92
C PRO A 244 24.64 -9.42 6.34
N ILE A 245 24.01 -8.37 6.87
CA ILE A 245 24.74 -7.24 7.48
C ILE A 245 25.60 -7.72 8.66
N ARG A 246 25.03 -8.48 9.61
CA ARG A 246 25.79 -9.00 10.76
C ARG A 246 26.90 -9.96 10.36
N GLU A 247 26.65 -10.81 9.38
CA GLU A 247 27.65 -11.73 8.82
C GLU A 247 28.80 -10.96 8.17
N TRP A 248 28.50 -9.87 7.47
CA TRP A 248 29.50 -8.99 6.89
C TRP A 248 30.41 -8.37 7.95
N PHE A 249 29.83 -7.80 9.01
CA PHE A 249 30.60 -7.21 10.12
C PHE A 249 31.44 -8.24 10.87
N ALA A 250 30.93 -9.46 11.07
CA ALA A 250 31.69 -10.56 11.65
C ALA A 250 32.86 -11.05 10.76
N GLY A 251 32.78 -10.80 9.46
CA GLY A 251 33.82 -11.13 8.49
C GLY A 251 35.00 -10.17 8.47
N LEU A 252 34.89 -8.99 9.07
CA LEU A 252 35.92 -7.94 9.07
C LEU A 252 37.18 -8.36 9.86
N PRO A 253 38.39 -7.90 9.47
CA PRO A 253 39.63 -8.23 10.17
C PRO A 253 39.59 -7.92 11.66
N GLU A 254 39.10 -6.75 12.05
CA GLU A 254 38.99 -6.31 13.44
C GLU A 254 38.06 -7.22 14.25
N ALA A 255 36.94 -7.66 13.65
CA ALA A 255 36.02 -8.59 14.27
C ALA A 255 36.66 -9.97 14.46
N LYS A 256 37.38 -10.47 13.45
CA LYS A 256 38.06 -11.77 13.50
C LYS A 256 39.14 -11.81 14.57
N VAL A 257 39.98 -10.77 14.68
CA VAL A 257 41.02 -10.68 15.72
C VAL A 257 40.41 -10.69 17.13
N ARG A 258 39.25 -10.04 17.30
CA ARG A 258 38.53 -9.99 18.59
C ARG A 258 37.64 -11.22 18.85
N GLY A 259 37.59 -12.19 17.92
CA GLY A 259 36.74 -13.38 18.03
C GLY A 259 35.23 -13.09 17.96
N TYR A 260 34.83 -11.99 17.32
CA TYR A 260 33.43 -11.59 17.23
C TYR A 260 32.69 -12.34 16.10
N GLY A 261 31.73 -13.17 16.49
CA GLY A 261 30.78 -13.78 15.55
C GLY A 261 29.57 -12.87 15.23
N PRO A 262 28.66 -13.31 14.33
CA PRO A 262 27.45 -12.54 13.95
C PRO A 262 26.51 -12.22 15.13
N GLY A 263 26.61 -12.98 16.22
CA GLY A 263 25.86 -12.72 17.46
C GLY A 263 26.29 -11.43 18.16
N ARG A 264 27.57 -11.04 18.11
CA ARG A 264 28.07 -9.78 18.70
C ARG A 264 27.36 -8.57 18.08
N PHE A 265 27.07 -8.65 16.78
CA PHE A 265 26.43 -7.60 15.99
C PHE A 265 24.90 -7.65 16.04
N SER A 266 24.30 -8.51 16.86
CA SER A 266 22.85 -8.55 17.05
C SER A 266 22.43 -7.79 18.31
N PHE A 267 21.59 -6.77 18.15
CA PHE A 267 21.00 -6.04 19.29
C PHE A 267 20.00 -6.90 20.09
N ASN A 268 19.56 -8.05 19.56
CA ASN A 268 18.59 -8.93 20.21
C ASN A 268 19.18 -9.90 21.24
N VAL A 269 20.51 -10.06 21.27
CA VAL A 269 21.19 -11.06 22.12
C VAL A 269 22.25 -10.39 23.00
N LYS A 270 22.50 -10.98 24.16
CA LYS A 270 23.57 -10.54 25.06
C LYS A 270 24.94 -10.66 24.38
N GLY A 271 25.85 -9.75 24.73
CA GLY A 271 27.22 -9.75 24.25
C GLY A 271 27.66 -8.39 23.69
N GLY A 272 27.09 -7.97 22.56
CA GLY A 272 27.44 -6.69 21.93
C GLY A 272 26.39 -5.58 22.04
N ARG A 273 25.15 -5.92 22.41
CA ARG A 273 24.09 -4.94 22.64
C ARG A 273 24.38 -4.05 23.86
N CYS A 274 23.69 -2.93 23.95
CA CYS A 274 23.63 -2.13 25.17
C CYS A 274 22.76 -2.85 26.21
N GLU A 275 23.31 -3.16 27.39
CA GLU A 275 22.56 -3.86 28.44
C GLU A 275 21.58 -2.94 29.19
N ALA A 276 21.83 -1.63 29.24
CA ALA A 276 20.95 -0.67 29.91
C ALA A 276 19.53 -0.63 29.29
N CYS A 277 19.44 -0.64 27.95
CA CYS A 277 18.17 -0.71 27.23
C CYS A 277 17.89 -2.10 26.65
N SER A 278 18.67 -3.12 27.02
CA SER A 278 18.58 -4.47 26.45
C SER A 278 18.58 -4.53 24.91
N GLY A 279 19.24 -3.56 24.26
CA GLY A 279 19.35 -3.43 22.80
C GLY A 279 18.20 -2.68 22.10
N ASP A 280 17.21 -2.18 22.83
CA ASP A 280 16.08 -1.46 22.22
C ASP A 280 16.49 -0.06 21.72
N GLY A 281 17.49 0.55 22.36
CA GLY A 281 17.96 1.92 22.09
C GLY A 281 17.09 3.00 22.72
N VAL A 282 15.91 2.62 23.21
CA VAL A 282 14.95 3.45 23.93
C VAL A 282 14.55 2.77 25.23
N ILE A 283 14.07 3.56 26.19
CA ILE A 283 13.46 3.10 27.44
C ILE A 283 11.98 3.46 27.38
N ARG A 284 11.11 2.48 27.68
CA ARG A 284 9.67 2.69 27.72
C ARG A 284 9.26 3.24 29.09
N ILE A 285 8.62 4.40 29.09
CA ILE A 285 8.01 5.03 30.26
C ILE A 285 6.50 4.77 30.18
N GLU A 286 6.00 4.01 31.15
CA GLU A 286 4.57 3.74 31.28
C GLU A 286 3.86 4.96 31.86
N MET A 287 2.78 5.39 31.21
CA MET A 287 2.00 6.55 31.61
C MET A 287 0.58 6.09 32.00
N HIS A 288 0.06 6.55 33.14
CA HIS A 288 -1.21 6.03 33.67
C HIS A 288 -2.45 6.36 32.83
N PHE A 289 -2.45 7.49 32.13
CA PHE A 289 -3.62 8.00 31.39
C PHE A 289 -3.32 8.39 29.94
N LEU A 290 -2.05 8.31 29.53
CA LEU A 290 -1.58 8.65 28.19
C LEU A 290 -0.90 7.42 27.58
N PRO A 291 -0.76 7.36 26.25
CA PRO A 291 0.04 6.32 25.62
C PRO A 291 1.48 6.28 26.17
N ASP A 292 2.04 5.08 26.30
CA ASP A 292 3.45 4.87 26.68
C ASP A 292 4.38 5.76 25.85
N VAL A 293 5.36 6.38 26.51
CA VAL A 293 6.36 7.22 25.85
C VAL A 293 7.68 6.46 25.78
N TYR A 294 8.36 6.56 24.65
CA TYR A 294 9.70 6.01 24.47
C TYR A 294 10.71 7.14 24.54
N VAL A 295 11.64 7.07 25.51
CA VAL A 295 12.74 8.02 25.63
C VAL A 295 14.04 7.38 25.16
N GLU A 296 14.94 8.18 24.59
CA GLU A 296 16.24 7.69 24.14
C GLU A 296 17.06 7.15 25.32
N CYS A 297 17.75 6.01 25.13
CA CYS A 297 18.62 5.46 26.15
C CYS A 297 19.87 6.31 26.35
N GLU A 298 20.06 6.86 27.54
CA GLU A 298 21.20 7.73 27.89
C GLU A 298 22.56 7.04 27.76
N THR A 299 22.63 5.72 27.99
CA THR A 299 23.89 4.95 27.96
C THR A 299 24.43 4.77 26.55
N CYS A 300 23.58 4.39 25.60
CA CYS A 300 24.00 4.14 24.22
C CYS A 300 23.63 5.25 23.25
N LYS A 301 22.87 6.27 23.70
CA LYS A 301 22.36 7.37 22.87
C LYS A 301 21.68 6.86 21.61
N GLY A 302 20.70 5.98 21.79
CA GLY A 302 19.97 5.34 20.70
C GLY A 302 20.73 4.28 19.88
N LYS A 303 22.06 4.13 20.04
CA LYS A 303 22.88 3.27 19.18
C LYS A 303 22.65 1.76 19.35
N ARG A 304 21.95 1.32 20.41
CA ARG A 304 21.62 -0.10 20.70
C ARG A 304 22.79 -1.04 21.04
N TYR A 305 24.04 -0.60 20.89
CA TYR A 305 25.24 -1.43 21.13
C TYR A 305 26.15 -0.83 22.21
N ASN A 306 27.02 -1.67 22.77
CA ASN A 306 28.12 -1.22 23.63
C ASN A 306 29.28 -0.64 22.80
N ARG A 307 30.16 0.10 23.47
CA ARG A 307 31.25 0.83 22.83
C ARG A 307 32.19 -0.10 22.05
N GLU A 308 32.54 -1.25 22.60
CA GLU A 308 33.51 -2.17 22.00
C GLU A 308 33.01 -2.78 20.69
N THR A 309 31.69 -2.94 20.55
CA THR A 309 31.06 -3.42 19.30
C THR A 309 31.07 -2.36 18.22
N LEU A 310 30.90 -1.09 18.61
CA LEU A 310 30.87 0.04 17.68
C LEU A 310 32.25 0.43 17.11
N GLU A 311 33.33 -0.06 17.72
CA GLU A 311 34.70 0.13 17.21
C GLU A 311 34.99 -0.66 15.93
N VAL A 312 34.21 -1.72 15.64
CA VAL A 312 34.32 -2.44 14.37
C VAL A 312 33.58 -1.65 13.31
N THR A 313 34.31 -1.18 12.29
CA THR A 313 33.76 -0.34 11.23
C THR A 313 33.99 -0.92 9.84
N PHE A 314 33.02 -0.72 8.96
CA PHE A 314 33.16 -0.97 7.53
C PHE A 314 33.10 0.38 6.82
N LYS A 315 34.11 0.72 6.01
CA LYS A 315 34.22 2.03 5.33
C LYS A 315 34.01 3.22 6.30
N GLY A 316 34.54 3.13 7.52
CA GLY A 316 34.42 4.16 8.55
C GLY A 316 33.04 4.26 9.24
N LYS A 317 32.14 3.30 9.00
CA LYS A 317 30.79 3.25 9.61
C LYS A 317 30.65 2.01 10.49
N SER A 318 30.21 2.19 11.72
CA SER A 318 29.85 1.09 12.63
C SER A 318 28.50 0.47 12.22
N ILE A 319 28.13 -0.65 12.85
CA ILE A 319 26.82 -1.26 12.59
C ILE A 319 25.65 -0.36 13.00
N ALA A 320 25.81 0.47 14.04
CA ALA A 320 24.78 1.43 14.42
C ALA A 320 24.63 2.51 13.35
N ASP A 321 25.74 2.99 12.78
CA ASP A 321 25.70 3.98 11.71
C ASP A 321 25.01 3.40 10.46
N VAL A 322 25.30 2.13 10.12
CA VAL A 322 24.61 1.42 9.02
C VAL A 322 23.10 1.31 9.24
N LEU A 323 22.67 1.06 10.48
CA LEU A 323 21.24 1.02 10.82
C LEU A 323 20.59 2.42 10.82
N ASP A 324 21.38 3.48 10.97
CA ASP A 324 20.90 4.87 10.96
C ASP A 324 20.87 5.50 9.55
N MET A 325 21.51 4.87 8.57
CA MET A 325 21.47 5.29 7.17
C MET A 325 20.08 5.09 6.57
N THR A 326 19.74 5.93 5.59
CA THR A 326 18.56 5.73 4.73
C THR A 326 18.72 4.47 3.89
N VAL A 327 17.60 3.91 3.41
CA VAL A 327 17.62 2.77 2.48
C VAL A 327 18.35 3.14 1.17
N GLU A 328 18.22 4.38 0.71
CA GLU A 328 18.96 4.93 -0.44
C GLU A 328 20.47 4.85 -0.23
N ASP A 329 20.96 5.45 0.86
CA ASP A 329 22.38 5.47 1.20
C ASP A 329 22.92 4.07 1.43
N ALA A 330 22.13 3.19 2.07
CA ALA A 330 22.52 1.82 2.33
C ALA A 330 22.68 1.01 1.04
N ALA A 331 21.83 1.22 0.03
CA ALA A 331 21.96 0.52 -1.25
C ALA A 331 23.27 0.89 -1.97
N GLU A 332 23.63 2.18 -1.98
CA GLU A 332 24.91 2.61 -2.59
C GLU A 332 26.10 2.15 -1.74
N PHE A 333 26.00 2.25 -0.41
CA PHE A 333 27.05 1.81 0.50
C PHE A 333 27.38 0.32 0.37
N PHE A 334 26.36 -0.52 0.19
CA PHE A 334 26.45 -1.98 0.00
C PHE A 334 26.40 -2.41 -1.48
N LYS A 335 26.63 -1.52 -2.45
CA LYS A 335 26.58 -1.82 -3.90
C LYS A 335 27.38 -3.06 -4.33
N GLY A 336 28.52 -3.32 -3.67
CA GLY A 336 29.39 -4.47 -3.92
C GLY A 336 28.94 -5.78 -3.25
N ILE A 337 27.84 -5.78 -2.49
CA ILE A 337 27.38 -6.92 -1.67
C ILE A 337 25.91 -7.23 -2.04
N PRO A 338 25.68 -8.08 -3.06
CA PRO A 338 24.35 -8.32 -3.62
C PRO A 338 23.30 -8.76 -2.58
N SER A 339 23.68 -9.60 -1.63
CA SER A 339 22.77 -10.14 -0.60
C SER A 339 22.13 -9.07 0.31
N ILE A 340 22.76 -7.90 0.42
CA ILE A 340 22.26 -6.72 1.15
C ILE A 340 21.65 -5.72 0.16
N ARG A 341 22.40 -5.37 -0.90
CA ARG A 341 21.97 -4.41 -1.93
C ARG A 341 20.60 -4.75 -2.50
N ASP A 342 20.37 -6.00 -2.88
CA ASP A 342 19.13 -6.40 -3.56
C ASP A 342 17.91 -6.20 -2.63
N LYS A 343 18.08 -6.35 -1.31
CA LYS A 343 17.02 -6.07 -0.33
C LYS A 343 16.78 -4.58 -0.10
N MET A 344 17.83 -3.76 -0.20
CA MET A 344 17.68 -2.31 -0.19
C MET A 344 16.97 -1.84 -1.47
N GLN A 345 17.32 -2.41 -2.61
CA GLN A 345 16.67 -2.13 -3.88
C GLN A 345 15.17 -2.46 -3.84
N THR A 346 14.77 -3.61 -3.28
CA THR A 346 13.33 -3.91 -3.14
C THR A 346 12.59 -2.94 -2.23
N LEU A 347 13.25 -2.36 -1.21
CA LEU A 347 12.68 -1.29 -0.40
C LEU A 347 12.57 0.04 -1.19
N GLN A 348 13.55 0.36 -2.04
CA GLN A 348 13.47 1.54 -2.92
C GLN A 348 12.37 1.40 -3.98
N ASP A 349 12.24 0.22 -4.58
CA ASP A 349 11.24 -0.07 -5.61
C ASP A 349 9.81 0.15 -5.08
N VAL A 350 9.56 -0.11 -3.78
CA VAL A 350 8.27 0.17 -3.12
C VAL A 350 8.14 1.61 -2.58
N GLY A 351 9.09 2.50 -2.89
CA GLY A 351 9.05 3.90 -2.51
C GLY A 351 9.56 4.21 -1.10
N LEU A 352 10.29 3.31 -0.45
CA LEU A 352 10.81 3.48 0.92
C LEU A 352 12.29 3.89 0.94
N SER A 353 12.76 4.65 -0.04
CA SER A 353 14.17 5.10 -0.10
C SER A 353 14.59 5.95 1.11
N TYR A 354 13.64 6.71 1.66
CA TYR A 354 13.89 7.73 2.69
C TYR A 354 13.88 7.21 4.13
N ILE A 355 13.32 6.02 4.39
CA ILE A 355 13.28 5.47 5.75
C ILE A 355 14.67 4.96 6.16
N LYS A 356 14.93 4.93 7.47
CA LYS A 356 16.18 4.35 7.97
C LYS A 356 16.13 2.83 7.99
N VAL A 357 17.26 2.18 7.68
CA VAL A 357 17.40 0.71 7.67
C VAL A 357 16.97 0.08 9.02
N GLY A 358 17.31 0.74 10.12
CA GLY A 358 17.00 0.35 11.50
C GLY A 358 15.85 1.11 12.16
N GLN A 359 15.04 1.86 11.39
CA GLN A 359 13.88 2.61 11.89
C GLN A 359 12.93 1.70 12.66
N GLN A 360 12.48 2.17 13.82
CA GLN A 360 11.67 1.34 14.72
C GLN A 360 10.28 1.09 14.12
N ALA A 361 9.79 -0.15 14.17
CA ALA A 361 8.51 -0.52 13.57
C ALA A 361 7.31 0.24 14.12
N ASN A 362 7.35 0.66 15.39
CA ASN A 362 6.31 1.47 16.03
C ASN A 362 6.29 2.93 15.54
N THR A 363 7.35 3.39 14.86
CA THR A 363 7.44 4.73 14.25
C THR A 363 7.12 4.74 12.76
N LEU A 364 6.81 3.57 12.18
CA LEU A 364 6.37 3.49 10.78
C LEU A 364 4.87 3.76 10.71
N SER A 365 4.46 4.52 9.69
CA SER A 365 3.06 4.63 9.29
C SER A 365 2.50 3.28 8.82
N GLY A 366 1.16 3.16 8.77
CA GLY A 366 0.49 1.96 8.24
C GLY A 366 0.92 1.64 6.80
N GLY A 367 0.96 2.65 5.94
CA GLY A 367 1.41 2.52 4.55
C GLY A 367 2.90 2.16 4.41
N GLU A 368 3.78 2.68 5.28
CA GLU A 368 5.19 2.25 5.31
C GLU A 368 5.32 0.79 5.76
N ALA A 369 4.62 0.38 6.81
CA ALA A 369 4.61 -0.99 7.29
C ALA A 369 4.15 -1.97 6.19
N GLN A 370 3.09 -1.62 5.48
CA GLN A 370 2.57 -2.41 4.36
C GLN A 370 3.60 -2.53 3.22
N ARG A 371 4.26 -1.43 2.84
CA ARG A 371 5.31 -1.42 1.80
C ARG A 371 6.54 -2.25 2.22
N VAL A 372 6.92 -2.25 3.50
CA VAL A 372 7.98 -3.15 4.01
C VAL A 372 7.58 -4.63 3.85
N LYS A 373 6.31 -4.98 4.08
CA LYS A 373 5.81 -6.34 3.85
C LYS A 373 5.85 -6.71 2.36
N LEU A 374 5.42 -5.81 1.49
CA LEU A 374 5.48 -5.99 0.05
C LEU A 374 6.92 -6.21 -0.46
N SER A 375 7.87 -5.40 0.02
CA SER A 375 9.30 -5.54 -0.30
C SER A 375 9.85 -6.93 0.04
N LYS A 376 9.43 -7.50 1.18
CA LYS A 376 9.81 -8.86 1.56
C LYS A 376 9.31 -9.90 0.57
N GLU A 377 8.09 -9.78 0.07
CA GLU A 377 7.57 -10.74 -0.91
C GLU A 377 8.22 -10.57 -2.29
N LEU A 378 8.51 -9.34 -2.73
CA LEU A 378 9.27 -9.08 -3.97
C LEU A 378 10.68 -9.66 -3.94
N SER A 379 11.30 -9.74 -2.76
CA SER A 379 12.65 -10.31 -2.61
C SER A 379 12.69 -11.84 -2.78
N LYS A 380 11.54 -12.52 -2.78
CA LYS A 380 11.47 -13.97 -2.93
C LYS A 380 11.36 -14.36 -4.40
N ARG A 381 11.83 -15.57 -4.73
CA ARG A 381 11.58 -16.15 -6.05
C ARG A 381 10.09 -16.45 -6.20
N SER A 382 9.47 -15.82 -7.19
CA SER A 382 8.07 -16.07 -7.57
C SER A 382 7.90 -17.47 -8.13
N THR A 383 6.82 -18.15 -7.72
CA THR A 383 6.36 -19.40 -8.35
C THR A 383 5.38 -19.13 -9.50
N GLY A 384 4.93 -17.88 -9.66
CA GLY A 384 3.86 -17.49 -10.58
C GLY A 384 2.50 -18.08 -10.21
N LYS A 385 2.34 -18.56 -8.97
CA LYS A 385 1.14 -19.24 -8.46
C LYS A 385 0.72 -18.73 -7.08
N THR A 386 1.18 -17.53 -6.71
CA THR A 386 0.80 -16.90 -5.44
C THR A 386 -0.38 -15.95 -5.64
N LEU A 387 -1.34 -15.99 -4.72
CA LEU A 387 -2.43 -15.02 -4.59
C LEU A 387 -2.06 -13.98 -3.53
N TYR A 388 -1.87 -12.73 -3.94
CA TYR A 388 -1.68 -11.59 -3.05
C TYR A 388 -3.00 -10.88 -2.82
N ILE A 389 -3.35 -10.62 -1.57
CA ILE A 389 -4.51 -9.85 -1.17
C ILE A 389 -4.02 -8.62 -0.41
N LEU A 390 -4.47 -7.44 -0.82
CA LEU A 390 -4.11 -6.17 -0.17
C LEU A 390 -5.39 -5.40 0.20
N ASP A 391 -5.43 -4.90 1.43
CA ASP A 391 -6.52 -4.06 1.92
C ASP A 391 -6.10 -2.59 1.85
N GLU A 392 -6.81 -1.82 1.02
CA GLU A 392 -6.63 -0.38 0.80
C GLU A 392 -5.15 0.04 0.75
N PRO A 393 -4.33 -0.52 -0.16
CA PRO A 393 -2.89 -0.27 -0.14
C PRO A 393 -2.48 1.17 -0.49
N THR A 394 -3.43 2.01 -0.93
CA THR A 394 -3.20 3.43 -1.20
C THR A 394 -3.59 4.38 -0.07
N THR A 395 -4.04 3.86 1.08
CA THR A 395 -4.25 4.68 2.28
C THR A 395 -2.98 5.46 2.61
N GLY A 396 -3.12 6.79 2.71
CA GLY A 396 -2.02 7.71 3.03
C GLY A 396 -0.89 7.79 2.04
N LEU A 397 -1.16 7.51 0.77
CA LEU A 397 -0.19 7.68 -0.30
C LEU A 397 -0.55 8.87 -1.19
N HIS A 398 0.44 9.73 -1.42
CA HIS A 398 0.40 10.73 -2.48
C HIS A 398 0.33 10.06 -3.86
N PHE A 399 -0.23 10.75 -4.88
CA PHE A 399 -0.41 10.23 -6.24
C PHE A 399 0.85 9.58 -6.84
N GLU A 400 2.01 10.20 -6.62
CA GLU A 400 3.30 9.68 -7.09
C GLU A 400 3.68 8.34 -6.43
N ASP A 401 3.33 8.15 -5.17
CA ASP A 401 3.60 6.90 -4.46
C ASP A 401 2.59 5.82 -4.82
N VAL A 402 1.33 6.20 -5.09
CA VAL A 402 0.34 5.30 -5.71
C VAL A 402 0.84 4.79 -7.06
N ARG A 403 1.39 5.68 -7.90
CA ARG A 403 1.98 5.30 -9.20
C ARG A 403 3.09 4.25 -9.04
N LYS A 404 4.06 4.47 -8.15
CA LYS A 404 5.16 3.53 -7.88
C LYS A 404 4.65 2.20 -7.31
N LEU A 405 3.67 2.25 -6.40
CA LEU A 405 3.04 1.06 -5.85
C LEU A 405 2.38 0.22 -6.95
N LEU A 406 1.63 0.87 -7.86
CA LEU A 406 0.99 0.17 -8.98
C LEU A 406 2.01 -0.48 -9.93
N GLU A 407 3.15 0.16 -10.20
CA GLU A 407 4.24 -0.46 -10.97
C GLU A 407 4.72 -1.76 -10.33
N VAL A 408 4.90 -1.75 -9.01
CA VAL A 408 5.30 -2.92 -8.23
C VAL A 408 4.22 -4.02 -8.29
N LEU A 409 2.95 -3.67 -8.08
CA LEU A 409 1.88 -4.66 -8.07
C LEU A 409 1.66 -5.27 -9.47
N HIS A 410 1.76 -4.47 -10.53
CA HIS A 410 1.71 -5.01 -11.90
C HIS A 410 2.91 -5.92 -12.21
N LYS A 411 4.11 -5.60 -11.69
CA LYS A 411 5.28 -6.48 -11.82
C LYS A 411 5.05 -7.85 -11.16
N LEU A 412 4.32 -7.92 -10.04
CA LEU A 412 3.92 -9.20 -9.43
C LEU A 412 2.99 -9.98 -10.34
N VAL A 413 2.02 -9.31 -10.97
CA VAL A 413 1.07 -9.94 -11.92
C VAL A 413 1.79 -10.43 -13.17
N ASP A 414 2.73 -9.67 -13.71
CA ASP A 414 3.51 -10.04 -14.89
C ASP A 414 4.41 -11.26 -14.65
N GLN A 415 4.76 -11.54 -13.39
CA GLN A 415 5.44 -12.78 -12.98
C GLN A 415 4.49 -14.00 -12.89
N GLY A 416 3.22 -13.84 -13.27
CA GLY A 416 2.18 -14.87 -13.28
C GLY A 416 1.34 -14.93 -11.99
N ASN A 417 1.66 -14.13 -10.97
CA ASN A 417 0.88 -14.10 -9.74
C ASN A 417 -0.47 -13.42 -9.94
N THR A 418 -1.37 -13.61 -8.97
CA THR A 418 -2.66 -12.91 -8.94
C THR A 418 -2.65 -11.90 -7.81
N VAL A 419 -3.08 -10.67 -8.09
CA VAL A 419 -3.18 -9.61 -7.10
C VAL A 419 -4.65 -9.20 -6.98
N VAL A 420 -5.19 -9.27 -5.76
CA VAL A 420 -6.53 -8.82 -5.41
C VAL A 420 -6.39 -7.65 -4.45
N VAL A 421 -6.93 -6.50 -4.80
CA VAL A 421 -6.91 -5.31 -3.93
C VAL A 421 -8.33 -4.92 -3.54
N ILE A 422 -8.55 -4.59 -2.28
CA ILE A 422 -9.73 -3.86 -1.85
C ILE A 422 -9.39 -2.37 -1.99
N GLU A 423 -10.13 -1.65 -2.82
CA GLU A 423 -9.81 -0.25 -3.09
C GLU A 423 -11.04 0.63 -3.30
N HIS A 424 -10.81 1.90 -3.00
CA HIS A 424 -11.72 3.01 -3.24
C HIS A 424 -11.08 4.08 -4.15
N ASN A 425 -9.75 4.08 -4.25
CA ASN A 425 -9.02 5.04 -5.06
C ASN A 425 -9.23 4.76 -6.56
N LEU A 426 -9.82 5.72 -7.26
CA LEU A 426 -10.15 5.61 -8.69
C LEU A 426 -8.91 5.44 -9.57
N ASP A 427 -7.74 5.94 -9.15
CA ASP A 427 -6.49 5.75 -9.88
C ASP A 427 -5.98 4.31 -9.83
N VAL A 428 -6.31 3.56 -8.79
CA VAL A 428 -6.04 2.10 -8.73
C VAL A 428 -7.10 1.34 -9.49
N ILE A 429 -8.36 1.70 -9.31
CA ILE A 429 -9.48 0.97 -9.91
C ILE A 429 -9.41 1.03 -11.45
N LYS A 430 -9.00 2.16 -12.03
CA LYS A 430 -8.89 2.32 -13.49
C LYS A 430 -7.79 1.46 -14.13
N THR A 431 -6.75 1.09 -13.38
CA THR A 431 -5.64 0.25 -13.89
C THR A 431 -5.94 -1.25 -13.80
N ALA A 432 -7.02 -1.63 -13.10
CA ALA A 432 -7.39 -3.02 -12.89
C ALA A 432 -7.73 -3.79 -14.16
N ASP A 433 -7.37 -5.06 -14.20
CA ASP A 433 -7.75 -5.97 -15.27
C ASP A 433 -9.20 -6.46 -15.09
N HIS A 434 -9.61 -6.65 -13.83
CA HIS A 434 -10.95 -7.10 -13.45
C HIS A 434 -11.44 -6.36 -12.20
N ILE A 435 -12.75 -6.11 -12.11
CA ILE A 435 -13.40 -5.51 -10.95
C ILE A 435 -14.54 -6.42 -10.49
N ILE A 436 -14.69 -6.54 -9.19
CA ILE A 436 -15.88 -7.07 -8.51
C ILE A 436 -16.47 -5.92 -7.68
N ASP A 437 -17.63 -5.41 -8.09
CA ASP A 437 -18.32 -4.31 -7.40
C ASP A 437 -19.41 -4.86 -6.46
N ILE A 438 -19.31 -4.54 -5.17
CA ILE A 438 -20.19 -5.04 -4.12
C ILE A 438 -21.04 -3.90 -3.54
N GLY A 439 -22.36 -4.09 -3.47
CA GLY A 439 -23.29 -3.06 -3.01
C GLY A 439 -24.72 -3.57 -2.90
N PRO A 440 -25.74 -2.75 -3.24
CA PRO A 440 -25.63 -1.38 -3.75
C PRO A 440 -25.26 -0.36 -2.65
N GLU A 441 -25.65 -0.64 -1.41
CA GLU A 441 -25.41 0.22 -0.25
C GLU A 441 -24.51 -0.46 0.79
N GLY A 442 -24.27 0.21 1.92
CA GLY A 442 -23.62 -0.37 3.09
C GLY A 442 -24.60 -1.06 4.04
N GLY A 443 -24.08 -1.93 4.90
CA GLY A 443 -24.85 -2.59 5.97
C GLY A 443 -25.88 -3.59 5.42
N HIS A 444 -27.08 -3.62 6.00
CA HIS A 444 -28.14 -4.56 5.61
C HIS A 444 -28.66 -4.38 4.18
N LYS A 445 -28.45 -3.20 3.57
CA LYS A 445 -28.82 -2.91 2.19
C LYS A 445 -27.70 -3.24 1.19
N GLY A 446 -26.58 -3.79 1.66
CA GLY A 446 -25.44 -4.21 0.86
C GLY A 446 -25.33 -5.72 0.70
N GLY A 447 -24.12 -6.19 0.39
CA GLY A 447 -23.78 -7.60 0.36
C GLY A 447 -24.27 -8.34 -0.89
N GLN A 448 -24.45 -7.64 -2.01
CA GLN A 448 -24.74 -8.24 -3.31
C GLN A 448 -23.67 -7.85 -4.33
N ILE A 449 -23.45 -8.68 -5.36
CA ILE A 449 -22.62 -8.31 -6.51
C ILE A 449 -23.45 -7.42 -7.42
N ILE A 450 -23.00 -6.19 -7.65
CA ILE A 450 -23.64 -5.27 -8.59
C ILE A 450 -23.16 -5.54 -10.00
N ALA A 451 -21.85 -5.68 -10.18
CA ALA A 451 -21.24 -5.91 -11.47
C ALA A 451 -19.89 -6.60 -11.31
N THR A 452 -19.51 -7.39 -12.33
CA THR A 452 -18.16 -7.91 -12.49
C THR A 452 -17.72 -7.73 -13.93
N GLY A 453 -16.43 -7.45 -14.16
CA GLY A 453 -15.93 -7.22 -15.52
C GLY A 453 -14.72 -6.31 -15.56
N THR A 454 -14.45 -5.74 -16.72
CA THR A 454 -13.41 -4.70 -16.87
C THR A 454 -13.91 -3.37 -16.30
N PRO A 455 -13.02 -2.43 -15.94
CA PRO A 455 -13.38 -1.04 -15.64
C PRO A 455 -14.39 -0.42 -16.63
N GLU A 456 -14.23 -0.66 -17.94
CA GLU A 456 -15.16 -0.17 -18.95
C GLU A 456 -16.54 -0.84 -18.87
N ASP A 457 -16.61 -2.11 -18.47
CA ASP A 457 -17.87 -2.82 -18.29
C ASP A 457 -18.61 -2.34 -17.04
N ILE A 458 -17.88 -2.10 -15.94
CA ILE A 458 -18.45 -1.53 -14.71
C ILE A 458 -19.06 -0.15 -14.99
N CYS A 459 -18.41 0.68 -15.81
CA CYS A 459 -18.92 2.01 -16.19
C CYS A 459 -20.23 1.98 -17.01
N LYS A 460 -20.63 0.83 -17.57
CA LYS A 460 -21.90 0.67 -18.30
C LYS A 460 -23.07 0.35 -17.36
N VAL A 461 -22.80 -0.11 -16.14
CA VAL A 461 -23.82 -0.51 -15.16
C VAL A 461 -24.28 0.71 -14.38
N LYS A 462 -25.57 1.06 -14.49
CA LYS A 462 -26.14 2.28 -13.89
C LYS A 462 -26.27 2.18 -12.37
N GLU A 463 -26.46 0.97 -11.87
CA GLU A 463 -26.60 0.65 -10.45
C GLU A 463 -25.25 0.70 -9.71
N SER A 464 -24.13 0.70 -10.44
CA SER A 464 -22.79 0.78 -9.87
C SER A 464 -22.41 2.23 -9.57
N TYR A 465 -22.32 2.58 -8.29
CA TYR A 465 -21.71 3.83 -7.87
C TYR A 465 -20.26 3.90 -8.35
N THR A 466 -19.49 2.82 -8.20
CA THR A 466 -18.12 2.72 -8.67
C THR A 466 -18.01 3.08 -10.16
N GLY A 467 -18.85 2.49 -11.02
CA GLY A 467 -18.88 2.78 -12.45
C GLY A 467 -19.22 4.23 -12.79
N THR A 468 -20.10 4.85 -12.01
CA THR A 468 -20.49 6.26 -12.20
C THR A 468 -19.31 7.20 -11.96
N PHE A 469 -18.56 7.00 -10.88
CA PHE A 469 -17.39 7.82 -10.54
C PHE A 469 -16.13 7.45 -11.33
N LEU A 470 -16.01 6.22 -11.81
CA LEU A 470 -14.85 5.75 -12.58
C LEU A 470 -14.86 6.28 -14.03
N LYS A 471 -16.04 6.49 -14.61
CA LYS A 471 -16.18 6.85 -16.03
C LYS A 471 -15.41 8.10 -16.46
N PRO A 472 -15.37 9.22 -15.69
CA PRO A 472 -14.54 10.37 -16.01
C PRO A 472 -13.03 10.06 -15.99
N HIS A 473 -12.59 9.15 -15.13
CA HIS A 473 -11.17 8.81 -14.94
C HIS A 473 -10.61 7.85 -16.00
N LEU A 474 -11.46 7.21 -16.80
CA LEU A 474 -11.04 6.37 -17.93
C LEU A 474 -10.69 7.18 -19.19
N THR A 475 -11.11 8.44 -19.26
CA THR A 475 -10.78 9.31 -20.38
C THR A 475 -9.52 10.10 -20.02
N PRO A 476 -8.45 10.09 -20.84
CA PRO A 476 -7.24 10.85 -20.54
C PRO A 476 -7.58 12.33 -20.31
N ARG A 477 -7.06 12.91 -19.22
CA ARG A 477 -7.21 14.35 -18.98
C ARG A 477 -6.43 15.08 -20.07
N LYS A 478 -7.07 16.03 -20.75
CA LYS A 478 -6.31 17.00 -21.56
C LYS A 478 -5.54 17.88 -20.58
N PRO A 479 -4.21 18.08 -20.77
CA PRO A 479 -3.47 18.99 -19.92
C PRO A 479 -4.17 20.35 -19.95
N GLN A 480 -4.43 20.94 -18.79
CA GLN A 480 -4.89 22.32 -18.74
C GLN A 480 -3.73 23.19 -19.22
N THR A 481 -3.73 23.56 -20.50
CA THR A 481 -2.84 24.59 -21.01
C THR A 481 -3.06 25.84 -20.17
N GLN A 482 -2.00 26.32 -19.52
CA GLN A 482 -1.99 27.62 -18.86
C GLN A 482 -2.63 28.63 -19.82
N ALA A 483 -3.79 29.17 -19.45
CA ALA A 483 -4.27 30.39 -20.07
C ALA A 483 -3.25 31.46 -19.67
N ALA A 484 -2.32 31.74 -20.57
CA ALA A 484 -1.53 32.95 -20.51
C ALA A 484 -2.49 34.12 -20.77
N GLU A 485 -2.90 34.81 -19.71
CA GLU A 485 -3.45 36.17 -19.78
C GLU A 485 -2.50 37.13 -19.09
#